data_AF-A0AAW6SSI7-F1
#
_entry.id   AF-A0AAW6SSI7-F1
#
_cell.length_a   1.000
_cell.length_b   1.000
_cell.length_c   1.000
_cell.angle_alpha   90.00
_cell.angle_beta   90.00
_cell.angle_gamma   90.00
#
_symmetry.space_group_name_H-M   'P 1'
#
loop_
_entity.id
_entity.type
_entity.pdbx_description
1 polymer ?
#
loop_
_entity_poly.entity_id
_entity_poly.type
_entity_poly.pdbx_seq_one_letter_code
_entity_poly.pdbx_strand_id
1 'polypeptide(L)'
;MGKYLMISLLIFSLVLLQGNSKPDIDGILLKNSKLLQTLNLKSGKQLKNIIILPNHKNYNDGEAKKIISRLDHLPSSMLNRAMLAGIKVKLFDGKLTDNPTAAFLKGITPRGYQDRSMTWDRVPGIGGSQIVLVKIGSSEQGMGHGSVNLELHEMAHSLERFLYSSDDKKRDFKYIWKEEAPLLFPHTQYFLTYPEEYFAETFAMYYYNKVTKNELRRLAPSTYTYISLLQ
;
A
#
# COMPACT_ATOMS: atom_id res chain seq x y z
N MET A 1 1.58 21.98 22.91
CA MET A 1 0.73 21.34 21.89
C MET A 1 1.63 20.64 20.89
N GLY A 2 1.67 19.30 20.93
CA GLY A 2 2.63 18.50 20.15
C GLY A 2 2.34 18.57 18.65
N LYS A 3 3.33 19.03 17.87
CA LYS A 3 3.34 18.96 16.42
C LYS A 3 3.81 17.56 16.02
N TYR A 4 2.89 16.67 15.66
CA TYR A 4 3.24 15.43 14.97
C TYR A 4 3.60 15.78 13.52
N LEU A 5 4.90 15.98 13.26
CA LEU A 5 5.44 16.20 11.92
C LEU A 5 5.48 14.84 11.20
N MET A 6 4.53 14.61 10.31
CA MET A 6 4.46 13.39 9.51
C MET A 6 5.41 13.47 8.33
N ILE A 7 6.39 12.57 8.31
CA ILE A 7 7.49 12.58 7.35
C ILE A 7 7.14 11.68 6.15
N SER A 8 7.12 12.35 5.00
CA SER A 8 6.95 11.92 3.60
C SER A 8 7.41 10.50 3.30
N LEU A 9 6.56 9.61 2.78
CA LEU A 9 7.01 8.56 1.86
C LEU A 9 7.30 9.24 0.50
N LEU A 10 7.94 8.59 -0.48
CA LEU A 10 7.85 8.97 -1.89
C LEU A 10 8.31 7.78 -2.72
N ILE A 11 7.44 7.34 -3.62
CA ILE A 11 7.74 6.37 -4.66
C ILE A 11 7.62 7.11 -5.99
N PHE A 12 8.74 7.45 -6.64
CA PHE A 12 8.69 7.84 -8.06
C PHE A 12 9.17 6.68 -8.93
N SER A 13 8.24 6.22 -9.74
CA SER A 13 8.39 5.17 -10.73
C SER A 13 9.41 5.54 -11.82
N LEU A 14 10.59 4.92 -11.76
CA LEU A 14 11.45 4.72 -12.92
C LEU A 14 11.97 3.28 -12.92
N VAL A 15 11.04 2.33 -13.06
CA VAL A 15 11.39 0.96 -13.45
C VAL A 15 11.57 0.98 -14.97
N LEU A 16 12.74 1.44 -15.42
CA LEU A 16 13.20 1.21 -16.78
C LEU A 16 14.00 -0.09 -16.78
N LEU A 17 13.51 -1.05 -17.56
CA LEU A 17 14.27 -2.10 -18.23
C LEU A 17 15.13 -2.99 -17.32
N GLN A 18 14.51 -4.00 -16.70
CA GLN A 18 15.20 -5.26 -16.44
C GLN A 18 14.35 -6.41 -16.96
N GLY A 19 15.01 -7.27 -17.75
CA GLY A 19 14.42 -8.29 -18.60
C GLY A 19 13.68 -9.41 -17.86
N ASN A 20 13.12 -10.31 -18.66
CA ASN A 20 12.17 -11.38 -18.34
C ASN A 20 12.59 -12.45 -17.30
N SER A 21 13.52 -12.18 -16.39
CA SER A 21 13.70 -13.03 -15.21
C SER A 21 12.67 -12.62 -14.16
N LYS A 22 11.65 -13.47 -13.93
CA LYS A 22 10.81 -13.35 -12.73
C LYS A 22 11.77 -13.41 -11.53
N PRO A 23 11.93 -12.33 -10.72
CA PRO A 23 12.75 -12.42 -9.53
C PRO A 23 12.21 -13.57 -8.68
N ASP A 24 13.10 -14.39 -8.13
CA ASP A 24 12.70 -15.44 -7.20
C ASP A 24 12.07 -14.76 -5.98
N ILE A 25 10.73 -14.84 -5.89
CA ILE A 25 10.01 -14.20 -4.79
C ILE A 25 10.11 -15.14 -3.60
N ASP A 26 11.15 -14.94 -2.81
CA ASP A 26 11.32 -15.68 -1.57
C ASP A 26 10.11 -15.52 -0.64
N GLY A 27 9.63 -16.62 -0.06
CA GLY A 27 8.45 -16.67 0.82
C GLY A 27 7.49 -17.83 0.52
N ILE A 28 6.45 -17.95 1.35
CA ILE A 28 5.42 -19.00 1.26
C ILE A 28 4.07 -18.35 0.89
N LEU A 29 3.49 -18.71 -0.24
CA LEU A 29 2.12 -18.28 -0.58
C LEU A 29 1.13 -18.74 0.49
N LEU A 30 0.17 -17.89 0.85
CA LEU A 30 -0.81 -18.16 1.90
C LEU A 30 -1.58 -19.48 1.67
N LYS A 31 -1.88 -19.85 0.42
CA LYS A 31 -2.49 -21.17 0.08
C LYS A 31 -1.70 -22.39 0.57
N ASN A 32 -0.39 -22.23 0.77
CA ASN A 32 0.52 -23.28 1.23
C ASN A 32 0.89 -23.14 2.72
N SER A 33 0.36 -22.12 3.41
CA SER A 33 0.64 -21.87 4.81
C SER A 33 -0.44 -22.45 5.72
N LYS A 34 -0.03 -22.94 6.90
CA LYS A 34 -0.95 -23.34 7.97
C LYS A 34 -1.78 -22.15 8.48
N LEU A 35 -1.28 -20.92 8.33
CA LEU A 35 -1.97 -19.70 8.75
C LEU A 35 -3.36 -19.57 8.10
N LEU A 36 -3.52 -20.04 6.85
CA LEU A 36 -4.80 -19.99 6.13
C LEU A 36 -5.93 -20.70 6.88
N GLN A 37 -5.64 -21.81 7.57
CA GLN A 37 -6.64 -22.59 8.31
C GLN A 37 -7.17 -21.84 9.54
N THR A 38 -6.47 -20.79 9.97
CA THR A 38 -6.81 -19.99 11.15
C THR A 38 -7.52 -18.68 10.81
N LEU A 39 -7.73 -18.40 9.52
CA LEU A 39 -8.32 -17.17 9.02
C LEU A 39 -9.75 -17.41 8.53
N ASN A 40 -10.66 -16.52 8.88
CA ASN A 40 -12.01 -16.49 8.33
C ASN A 40 -12.13 -15.34 7.33
N LEU A 41 -11.88 -15.63 6.04
CA LEU A 41 -11.76 -14.62 4.98
C LEU A 41 -12.95 -14.67 4.03
N LYS A 42 -13.57 -13.52 3.78
CA LYS A 42 -14.62 -13.34 2.76
C LYS A 42 -14.06 -13.55 1.36
N SER A 43 -12.86 -13.05 1.11
CA SER A 43 -12.13 -13.14 -0.17
C SER A 43 -11.00 -14.14 -0.13
N GLY A 44 -11.16 -15.23 0.64
CA GLY A 44 -10.13 -16.26 0.81
C GLY A 44 -9.67 -16.93 -0.49
N LYS A 45 -10.55 -17.01 -1.51
CA LYS A 45 -10.20 -17.56 -2.85
C LYS A 45 -9.13 -16.73 -3.54
N GLN A 46 -9.18 -15.40 -3.39
CA GLN A 46 -8.23 -14.46 -3.98
C GLN A 46 -7.01 -14.31 -3.07
N LEU A 47 -7.20 -13.99 -1.78
CA LEU A 47 -6.11 -13.67 -0.86
C LEU A 47 -5.11 -14.82 -0.69
N LYS A 48 -5.55 -16.09 -0.72
CA LYS A 48 -4.63 -17.24 -0.68
C LYS A 48 -3.59 -17.26 -1.81
N ASN A 49 -3.88 -16.57 -2.92
CA ASN A 49 -3.00 -16.44 -4.07
C ASN A 49 -2.30 -15.08 -4.15
N ILE A 50 -2.72 -14.08 -3.36
CA ILE A 50 -2.12 -12.73 -3.34
C ILE A 50 -1.05 -12.64 -2.25
N ILE A 51 -1.33 -13.19 -1.06
CA ILE A 51 -0.47 -13.04 0.11
C ILE A 51 0.71 -14.02 0.06
N ILE A 52 1.92 -13.48 0.26
CA ILE A 52 3.15 -14.24 0.49
C ILE A 52 3.60 -13.94 1.93
N LEU A 53 3.82 -14.98 2.71
CA LEU A 53 4.33 -14.93 4.08
C LEU A 53 5.84 -15.17 4.10
N PRO A 54 6.55 -14.76 5.16
CA PRO A 54 7.93 -15.15 5.35
C PRO A 54 8.11 -16.68 5.39
N ASN A 55 9.26 -17.18 4.95
CA ASN A 55 9.55 -18.61 4.85
C ASN A 55 10.07 -19.22 6.18
N HIS A 56 10.43 -18.38 7.16
CA HIS A 56 10.87 -18.77 8.50
C HIS A 56 9.70 -18.78 9.50
N LYS A 57 9.91 -19.46 10.64
CA LYS A 57 8.83 -19.74 11.62
C LYS A 57 8.57 -18.65 12.65
N ASN A 58 9.45 -17.65 12.78
CA ASN A 58 9.50 -16.77 13.94
C ASN A 58 8.95 -15.35 13.70
N TYR A 59 8.26 -15.11 12.58
CA TYR A 59 7.57 -13.85 12.37
C TYR A 59 6.29 -13.79 13.22
N ASN A 60 5.75 -12.59 13.44
CA ASN A 60 4.54 -12.41 14.25
C ASN A 60 3.28 -12.79 13.46
N ASP A 61 2.81 -14.03 13.64
CA ASP A 61 1.58 -14.56 13.04
C ASP A 61 0.34 -13.70 13.36
N GLY A 62 0.24 -13.14 14.57
CA GLY A 62 -0.90 -12.32 14.98
C GLY A 62 -1.02 -11.05 14.15
N GLU A 63 0.10 -10.35 13.94
CA GLU A 63 0.15 -9.15 13.11
C GLU A 63 -0.04 -9.47 11.62
N ALA A 64 0.52 -10.58 11.13
CA ALA A 64 0.28 -11.05 9.77
C ALA A 64 -1.23 -11.30 9.51
N LYS A 65 -1.94 -11.94 10.46
CA LYS A 65 -3.39 -12.14 10.35
C LYS A 65 -4.14 -10.82 10.30
N LYS A 66 -3.78 -9.83 11.11
CA LYS A 66 -4.43 -8.50 11.09
C LYS A 66 -4.26 -7.81 9.73
N ILE A 67 -3.07 -7.88 9.14
CA ILE A 67 -2.80 -7.35 7.79
C ILE A 67 -3.72 -8.02 6.77
N ILE A 68 -3.77 -9.36 6.76
CA ILE A 68 -4.60 -10.12 5.83
C ILE A 68 -6.09 -9.78 6.01
N SER A 69 -6.57 -9.69 7.25
CA SER A 69 -7.96 -9.32 7.55
C SER A 69 -8.32 -7.91 7.09
N ARG A 70 -7.40 -6.94 7.18
CA ARG A 70 -7.63 -5.58 6.67
C ARG A 70 -7.69 -5.54 5.14
N LEU A 71 -6.82 -6.30 4.46
CA LEU A 71 -6.91 -6.48 3.02
C LEU A 71 -8.19 -7.21 2.58
N ASP A 72 -8.75 -8.08 3.43
CA ASP A 72 -10.03 -8.76 3.18
C ASP A 72 -11.25 -7.82 3.24
N HIS A 73 -11.09 -6.58 3.71
CA HIS A 73 -12.12 -5.55 3.60
C HIS A 73 -12.26 -5.00 2.17
N LEU A 74 -11.27 -5.24 1.29
CA LEU A 74 -11.36 -4.86 -0.11
C LEU A 74 -12.43 -5.71 -0.83
N PRO A 75 -13.13 -5.14 -1.83
CA PRO A 75 -14.14 -5.88 -2.59
C PRO A 75 -13.52 -7.11 -3.27
N SER A 76 -14.23 -8.24 -3.21
CA SER A 76 -13.73 -9.50 -3.81
C SER A 76 -13.47 -9.37 -5.32
N SER A 77 -14.25 -8.54 -6.03
CA SER A 77 -14.04 -8.20 -7.45
C SER A 77 -12.71 -7.49 -7.67
N MET A 78 -12.37 -6.54 -6.80
CA MET A 78 -11.10 -5.80 -6.84
C MET A 78 -9.91 -6.72 -6.55
N LEU A 79 -10.01 -7.56 -5.50
CA LEU A 79 -8.99 -8.56 -5.20
C LEU A 79 -8.83 -9.58 -6.34
N ASN A 80 -9.92 -9.92 -7.03
CA ASN A 80 -9.87 -10.81 -8.19
C ASN A 80 -9.12 -10.15 -9.35
N ARG A 81 -9.40 -8.88 -9.66
CA ARG A 81 -8.63 -8.13 -10.67
C ARG A 81 -7.16 -8.00 -10.30
N ALA A 82 -6.85 -7.72 -9.04
CA ALA A 82 -5.47 -7.66 -8.56
C ALA A 82 -4.74 -9.00 -8.74
N MET A 83 -5.41 -10.11 -8.38
CA MET A 83 -4.88 -11.46 -8.58
C MET A 83 -4.62 -11.77 -10.07
N LEU A 84 -5.56 -11.42 -10.96
CA LEU A 84 -5.42 -11.62 -12.41
C LEU A 84 -4.32 -10.74 -13.01
N ALA A 85 -4.12 -9.53 -12.50
CA ALA A 85 -3.02 -8.64 -12.87
C ALA A 85 -1.66 -9.07 -12.29
N GLY A 86 -1.61 -10.18 -11.55
CA GLY A 86 -0.38 -10.72 -10.97
C GLY A 86 0.12 -9.99 -9.72
N ILE A 87 -0.69 -9.10 -9.13
CA ILE A 87 -0.32 -8.38 -7.90
C ILE A 87 -0.24 -9.38 -6.74
N LYS A 88 0.86 -9.31 -5.98
CA LYS A 88 1.11 -10.03 -4.74
C LYS A 88 1.43 -9.05 -3.62
N VAL A 89 1.10 -9.42 -2.40
CA VAL A 89 1.51 -8.72 -1.18
C VAL A 89 2.43 -9.64 -0.40
N LYS A 90 3.72 -9.32 -0.35
CA LYS A 90 4.71 -10.03 0.44
C LYS A 90 4.85 -9.36 1.81
N LEU A 91 4.49 -10.11 2.84
CA LEU A 91 4.73 -9.72 4.21
C LEU A 91 6.17 -10.06 4.58
N PHE A 92 6.86 -9.14 5.24
CA PHE A 92 8.23 -9.34 5.67
C PHE A 92 8.43 -8.84 7.10
N ASP A 93 9.44 -9.37 7.76
CA ASP A 93 10.08 -8.79 8.94
C ASP A 93 11.53 -8.41 8.58
N GLY A 94 12.19 -7.60 9.41
CA GLY A 94 13.52 -7.06 9.07
C GLY A 94 13.49 -5.82 8.18
N LYS A 95 14.49 -5.65 7.30
CA LYS A 95 14.62 -4.45 6.44
C LYS A 95 13.92 -4.67 5.11
N LEU A 96 13.32 -3.61 4.58
CA LEU A 96 12.70 -3.66 3.26
C LEU A 96 13.70 -4.06 2.18
N THR A 97 14.93 -3.54 2.27
CA THR A 97 16.05 -3.77 1.34
C THR A 97 16.69 -5.14 1.44
N ASP A 98 16.32 -5.97 2.42
CA ASP A 98 16.70 -7.39 2.46
C ASP A 98 15.85 -8.23 1.48
N ASN A 99 14.75 -7.66 0.95
CA ASN A 99 13.95 -8.30 -0.08
C ASN A 99 14.62 -8.16 -1.45
N PRO A 100 14.78 -9.24 -2.25
CA PRO A 100 15.43 -9.17 -3.56
C PRO A 100 14.83 -8.12 -4.51
N THR A 101 13.52 -7.94 -4.47
CA THR A 101 12.79 -6.96 -5.30
C THR A 101 13.04 -5.51 -4.91
N ALA A 102 13.65 -5.25 -3.75
CA ALA A 102 13.96 -3.91 -3.24
C ALA A 102 15.44 -3.74 -2.84
N ALA A 103 16.28 -4.74 -3.08
CA ALA A 103 17.69 -4.72 -2.68
C ALA A 103 18.49 -3.57 -3.32
N PHE A 104 18.10 -3.16 -4.52
CA PHE A 104 18.70 -2.02 -5.22
C PHE A 104 18.51 -0.68 -4.50
N LEU A 105 17.62 -0.60 -3.50
CA LEU A 105 17.36 0.59 -2.69
C LEU A 105 18.24 0.68 -1.43
N LYS A 106 19.09 -0.31 -1.17
CA LYS A 106 19.94 -0.37 0.04
C LYS A 106 20.81 0.88 0.20
N GLY A 107 20.72 1.53 1.36
CA GLY A 107 21.44 2.77 1.67
C GLY A 107 20.94 4.02 0.95
N ILE A 108 19.90 3.92 0.10
CA ILE A 108 19.33 5.07 -0.62
C ILE A 108 18.31 5.77 0.27
N THR A 109 18.42 7.09 0.41
CA THR A 109 17.40 7.91 1.06
C THR A 109 16.17 8.03 0.16
N PRO A 110 14.96 7.70 0.65
CA PRO A 110 13.75 7.91 -0.14
C PRO A 110 13.58 9.41 -0.41
N ARG A 111 13.04 9.74 -1.58
CA ARG A 111 12.82 11.14 -1.95
C ARG A 111 11.89 11.80 -0.93
N GLY A 112 11.95 13.12 -0.74
CA GLY A 112 11.01 13.83 0.16
C GLY A 112 11.32 13.71 1.65
N TYR A 113 12.18 12.77 2.06
CA TYR A 113 12.78 12.77 3.39
C TYR A 113 13.81 13.89 3.49
N GLN A 114 13.58 14.84 4.39
CA GLN A 114 14.58 15.87 4.72
C GLN A 114 15.71 15.30 5.57
N ASP A 115 15.40 14.30 6.39
CA ASP A 115 16.38 13.57 7.18
C ASP A 115 17.14 12.56 6.31
N ARG A 116 18.37 12.91 5.96
CA ARG A 116 19.28 12.06 5.17
C ARG A 116 19.76 10.82 5.92
N SER A 117 19.53 10.73 7.23
CA SER A 117 19.82 9.50 8.00
C SER A 117 18.75 8.43 7.81
N MET A 118 17.60 8.78 7.21
CA MET A 118 16.60 7.81 6.78
C MET A 118 16.98 7.21 5.42
N THR A 119 16.92 5.89 5.33
CA THR A 119 17.13 5.12 4.11
C THR A 119 15.97 4.15 3.89
N TRP A 120 15.82 3.65 2.66
CA TRP A 120 14.87 2.59 2.32
C TRP A 120 15.02 1.33 3.18
N ASP A 121 16.17 1.13 3.82
CA ASP A 121 16.37 0.05 4.80
C ASP A 121 15.39 0.11 5.98
N ARG A 122 14.91 1.33 6.30
CA ARG A 122 14.04 1.61 7.45
C ARG A 122 12.58 1.83 7.06
N VAL A 123 12.27 1.98 5.77
CA VAL A 123 10.90 2.20 5.29
C VAL A 123 10.11 0.89 5.43
N PRO A 124 8.88 0.93 6.00
CA PRO A 124 8.14 -0.30 6.32
C PRO A 124 7.35 -0.88 5.13
N GLY A 125 7.19 -0.16 4.03
CA GLY A 125 6.48 -0.68 2.86
C GLY A 125 6.85 -0.01 1.55
N ILE A 126 6.49 -0.67 0.45
CA ILE A 126 6.57 -0.10 -0.89
C ILE A 126 5.55 -0.78 -1.81
N GLY A 127 4.75 0.03 -2.49
CA GLY A 127 3.78 -0.34 -3.52
C GLY A 127 4.15 0.15 -4.90
N GLY A 128 3.21 0.02 -5.84
CA GLY A 128 3.36 0.48 -7.22
C GLY A 128 4.08 -0.51 -8.14
N SER A 129 4.50 -1.67 -7.64
CA SER A 129 4.98 -2.80 -8.45
C SER A 129 3.99 -3.97 -8.36
N GLN A 130 4.21 -5.06 -9.11
CA GLN A 130 3.40 -6.26 -8.92
C GLN A 130 3.65 -6.93 -7.56
N ILE A 131 4.76 -6.64 -6.89
CA ILE A 131 5.08 -7.13 -5.55
C ILE A 131 5.01 -5.96 -4.58
N VAL A 132 3.96 -5.95 -3.77
CA VAL A 132 3.78 -5.01 -2.66
C VAL A 132 4.53 -5.56 -1.45
N LEU A 133 5.43 -4.79 -0.86
CA LEU A 133 6.11 -5.18 0.37
C LEU A 133 5.45 -4.49 1.56
N VAL A 134 5.10 -5.26 2.58
CA VAL A 134 4.48 -4.75 3.81
C VAL A 134 5.18 -5.36 5.02
N LYS A 135 5.73 -4.51 5.89
CA LYS A 135 6.38 -4.95 7.12
C LYS A 135 5.35 -5.37 8.17
N ILE A 136 5.53 -6.57 8.70
CA ILE A 136 4.72 -7.12 9.79
C ILE A 136 4.92 -6.26 11.05
N GLY A 137 3.81 -5.82 11.64
CA GLY A 137 3.81 -4.99 12.85
C GLY A 137 4.05 -3.49 12.61
N SER A 138 3.98 -3.03 11.35
CA SER A 138 4.13 -1.61 11.00
C SER A 138 2.92 -1.06 10.24
N SER A 139 1.73 -1.55 10.53
CA SER A 139 0.51 -1.17 9.81
C SER A 139 -0.07 0.18 10.22
N GLU A 140 0.15 0.60 11.46
CA GLU A 140 -0.46 1.80 12.02
C GLU A 140 0.37 3.05 11.74
N GLN A 141 -0.33 4.17 11.53
CA GLN A 141 0.27 5.49 11.36
C GLN A 141 1.30 5.78 12.46
N GLY A 142 2.48 6.28 12.06
CA GLY A 142 3.59 6.56 12.99
C GLY A 142 4.57 5.41 13.17
N MET A 143 4.30 4.21 12.64
CA MET A 143 5.22 3.06 12.66
C MET A 143 6.28 3.13 11.54
N GLY A 144 6.91 4.30 11.37
CA GLY A 144 7.90 4.55 10.32
C GLY A 144 7.31 5.05 8.99
N HIS A 145 6.00 5.28 8.93
CA HIS A 145 5.30 5.85 7.78
C HIS A 145 4.18 6.80 8.18
N GLY A 146 3.67 7.55 7.20
CA GLY A 146 2.62 8.54 7.38
C GLY A 146 1.19 8.11 7.04
N SER A 147 0.99 6.96 6.41
CA SER A 147 -0.37 6.53 6.08
C SER A 147 -1.23 6.15 7.29
N VAL A 148 -2.55 6.35 7.22
CA VAL A 148 -3.54 5.79 8.15
C VAL A 148 -3.46 4.25 8.24
N ASN A 149 -3.07 3.57 7.15
CA ASN A 149 -2.80 2.13 7.16
C ASN A 149 -1.83 1.72 6.04
N LEU A 150 -0.70 1.13 6.41
CA LEU A 150 0.37 0.77 5.48
C LEU A 150 -0.10 -0.12 4.32
N GLU A 151 -0.64 -1.29 4.61
CA GLU A 151 -0.93 -2.28 3.57
C GLU A 151 -2.01 -1.83 2.59
N LEU A 152 -2.99 -1.04 3.03
CA LEU A 152 -4.01 -0.49 2.14
C LEU A 152 -3.42 0.59 1.24
N HIS A 153 -2.53 1.44 1.77
CA HIS A 153 -1.83 2.47 1.01
C HIS A 153 -0.90 1.86 -0.05
N GLU A 154 -0.04 0.92 0.33
CA GLU A 154 0.89 0.29 -0.63
C GLU A 154 0.15 -0.58 -1.67
N MET A 155 -0.95 -1.23 -1.27
CA MET A 155 -1.82 -1.92 -2.20
C MET A 155 -2.46 -0.96 -3.21
N ALA A 156 -2.89 0.23 -2.76
CA ALA A 156 -3.50 1.24 -3.60
C ALA A 156 -2.58 1.70 -4.74
N HIS A 157 -1.31 1.99 -4.46
CA HIS A 157 -0.31 2.32 -5.48
C HIS A 157 -0.25 1.27 -6.60
N SER A 158 -0.32 0.00 -6.23
CA SER A 158 -0.25 -1.11 -7.19
C SER A 158 -1.55 -1.26 -7.97
N LEU A 159 -2.70 -1.12 -7.31
CA LEU A 159 -4.01 -1.12 -7.97
C LEU A 159 -4.13 0.04 -8.96
N GLU A 160 -3.69 1.24 -8.57
CA GLU A 160 -3.69 2.42 -9.44
C GLU A 160 -2.90 2.13 -10.72
N ARG A 161 -1.65 1.71 -10.57
CA ARG A 161 -0.75 1.47 -11.71
C ARG A 161 -1.27 0.40 -12.66
N PHE A 162 -1.75 -0.72 -12.14
CA PHE A 162 -2.06 -1.89 -12.98
C PHE A 162 -3.53 -1.99 -13.40
N LEU A 163 -4.46 -1.31 -12.71
CA LEU A 163 -5.90 -1.41 -13.00
C LEU A 163 -6.56 -0.08 -13.36
N TYR A 164 -6.02 1.05 -12.88
CA TYR A 164 -6.70 2.36 -12.97
C TYR A 164 -5.89 3.43 -13.71
N SER A 165 -4.80 3.05 -14.38
CA SER A 165 -3.84 3.98 -14.98
C SER A 165 -4.16 4.47 -16.39
N SER A 166 -5.36 4.18 -16.92
CA SER A 166 -5.80 4.68 -18.23
C SER A 166 -5.91 6.21 -18.23
N ASP A 167 -5.60 6.84 -19.36
CA ASP A 167 -5.48 8.29 -19.46
C ASP A 167 -6.76 9.04 -19.05
N ASP A 168 -7.93 8.52 -19.42
CA ASP A 168 -9.21 9.10 -19.02
C ASP A 168 -9.41 9.09 -17.50
N LYS A 169 -9.10 7.98 -16.83
CA LYS A 169 -9.24 7.86 -15.36
C LYS A 169 -8.28 8.78 -14.63
N LYS A 170 -7.05 8.90 -15.13
CA LYS A 170 -6.04 9.82 -14.58
C LYS A 170 -6.47 11.27 -14.75
N ARG A 171 -7.04 11.63 -15.91
CA ARG A 171 -7.55 12.98 -16.16
C ARG A 171 -8.69 13.32 -15.20
N ASP A 172 -9.66 12.43 -15.05
CA ASP A 172 -10.82 12.64 -14.18
C ASP A 172 -10.38 12.78 -12.72
N PHE A 173 -9.50 11.89 -12.24
CA PHE A 173 -8.98 11.96 -10.88
C PHE A 173 -8.14 13.22 -10.61
N LYS A 174 -7.39 13.71 -11.61
CA LYS A 174 -6.57 14.92 -11.46
C LYS A 174 -7.41 16.16 -11.16
N TYR A 175 -8.63 16.27 -11.71
CA TYR A 175 -9.53 17.37 -11.37
C TYR A 175 -10.03 17.26 -9.94
N ILE A 176 -10.47 16.06 -9.53
CA ILE A 176 -10.92 15.78 -8.16
C ILE A 176 -9.82 16.10 -7.15
N TRP A 177 -8.60 15.62 -7.40
CA TRP A 177 -7.43 15.86 -6.55
C TRP A 177 -7.14 17.35 -6.33
N LYS A 178 -7.15 18.16 -7.40
CA LYS A 178 -6.85 19.60 -7.30
C LYS A 178 -7.85 20.34 -6.41
N GLU A 179 -9.12 19.95 -6.46
CA GLU A 179 -10.19 20.58 -5.68
C GLU A 179 -10.17 20.12 -4.22
N GLU A 180 -9.96 18.82 -3.97
CA GLU A 180 -10.24 18.24 -2.65
C GLU A 180 -8.98 17.96 -1.80
N ALA A 181 -7.79 17.85 -2.40
CA ALA A 181 -6.57 17.64 -1.63
C ALA A 181 -6.27 18.80 -0.65
N PRO A 182 -6.42 20.08 -1.01
CA PRO A 182 -6.26 21.19 -0.07
C PRO A 182 -7.28 21.20 1.07
N LEU A 183 -8.46 20.62 0.86
CA LEU A 183 -9.51 20.56 1.88
C LEU A 183 -9.27 19.43 2.87
N LEU A 184 -8.87 18.26 2.36
CA LEU A 184 -8.61 17.08 3.19
C LEU A 184 -7.24 17.15 3.89
N PHE A 185 -6.23 17.74 3.24
CA PHE A 185 -4.85 17.78 3.70
C PHE A 185 -4.21 19.19 3.60
N PRO A 186 -4.82 20.22 4.23
CA PRO A 186 -4.46 21.64 4.02
C PRO A 186 -3.00 22.00 4.35
N HIS A 187 -2.31 21.19 5.14
CA HIS A 187 -0.93 21.45 5.59
C HIS A 187 0.04 20.31 5.27
N THR A 188 -0.38 19.36 4.43
CA THR A 188 0.44 18.20 4.08
C THR A 188 0.89 18.34 2.63
N GLN A 189 1.96 19.11 2.42
CA GLN A 189 2.51 19.41 1.08
C GLN A 189 2.67 18.17 0.21
N TYR A 190 2.96 17.03 0.82
CA TYR A 190 3.05 15.73 0.17
C TYR A 190 1.81 15.40 -0.67
N PHE A 191 0.63 15.34 -0.05
CA PHE A 191 -0.63 15.05 -0.75
C PHE A 191 -1.09 16.18 -1.67
N LEU A 192 -0.62 17.41 -1.44
CA LEU A 192 -0.88 18.56 -2.32
C LEU A 192 0.01 18.58 -3.56
N THR A 193 1.13 17.84 -3.55
CA THR A 193 2.10 17.81 -4.66
C THR A 193 1.95 16.55 -5.52
N TYR A 194 1.63 15.42 -4.89
CA TYR A 194 1.67 14.10 -5.51
C TYR A 194 0.26 13.47 -5.56
N PRO A 195 -0.42 13.50 -6.73
CA PRO A 195 -1.77 12.94 -6.87
C PRO A 195 -1.84 11.44 -6.57
N GLU A 196 -0.79 10.68 -6.89
CA GLU A 196 -0.69 9.24 -6.63
C GLU A 196 -0.69 8.93 -5.13
N GLU A 197 -0.04 9.77 -4.34
CA GLU A 197 0.00 9.64 -2.87
C GLU A 197 -1.32 10.06 -2.24
N TYR A 198 -1.97 11.08 -2.79
CA TYR A 198 -3.35 11.43 -2.43
C TYR A 198 -4.31 10.28 -2.73
N PHE A 199 -4.21 9.66 -3.91
CA PHE A 199 -4.99 8.49 -4.26
C PHE A 199 -4.77 7.35 -3.26
N ALA A 200 -3.52 6.98 -3.00
CA ALA A 200 -3.21 5.87 -2.11
C ALA A 200 -3.70 6.09 -0.69
N GLU A 201 -3.55 7.31 -0.16
CA GLU A 201 -4.00 7.64 1.18
C GLU A 201 -5.52 7.68 1.30
N THR A 202 -6.22 8.31 0.36
CA THR A 202 -7.68 8.36 0.37
C THR A 202 -8.30 6.99 0.14
N PHE A 203 -7.66 6.13 -0.66
CA PHE A 203 -8.02 4.72 -0.78
C PHE A 203 -7.89 3.99 0.57
N ALA A 204 -6.78 4.19 1.28
CA ALA A 204 -6.59 3.62 2.61
C ALA A 204 -7.65 4.12 3.59
N MET A 205 -7.94 5.43 3.62
CA MET A 205 -9.02 6.01 4.43
C MET A 205 -10.38 5.39 4.12
N TYR A 206 -10.70 5.14 2.85
CA TYR A 206 -11.99 4.57 2.45
C TYR A 206 -12.21 3.13 2.96
N TYR A 207 -11.15 2.32 3.01
CA TYR A 207 -11.23 0.90 3.36
C TYR A 207 -10.76 0.54 4.78
N TYR A 208 -10.07 1.45 5.48
CA TYR A 208 -9.49 1.14 6.79
C TYR A 208 -10.53 1.02 7.90
N ASN A 209 -11.29 2.09 8.17
CA ASN A 209 -12.32 2.09 9.21
C ASN A 209 -13.40 3.15 8.96
N LYS A 210 -14.49 3.10 9.75
CA LYS A 210 -15.62 4.03 9.61
C LYS A 210 -15.24 5.49 9.85
N VAL A 211 -14.27 5.77 10.73
CA VAL A 211 -13.88 7.14 11.10
C VAL A 211 -13.21 7.82 9.91
N THR A 212 -12.12 7.24 9.42
CA THR A 212 -11.38 7.74 8.25
C THR A 212 -12.25 7.79 7.00
N LYS A 213 -13.10 6.78 6.78
CA LYS A 213 -14.08 6.78 5.68
C LYS A 213 -15.10 7.92 5.76
N ASN A 214 -15.59 8.23 6.95
CA ASN A 214 -16.54 9.32 7.15
C ASN A 214 -15.89 10.70 7.00
N GLU A 215 -14.64 10.84 7.45
CA GLU A 215 -13.85 12.04 7.23
C GLU A 215 -13.63 12.29 5.74
N LEU A 216 -13.21 11.27 4.99
CA LEU A 216 -13.08 11.32 3.53
C LEU A 216 -14.40 11.76 2.88
N ARG A 217 -15.53 11.14 3.25
CA ARG A 217 -16.84 11.50 2.71
C ARG A 217 -17.23 12.96 2.96
N ARG A 218 -16.83 13.52 4.11
CA ARG A 218 -17.19 14.88 4.52
C ARG A 218 -16.31 15.94 3.86
N LEU A 219 -15.01 15.68 3.75
CA LEU A 219 -14.02 16.65 3.30
C LEU A 219 -13.65 16.51 1.81
N ALA A 220 -13.83 15.33 1.24
CA ALA A 220 -13.51 15.01 -0.15
C ALA A 220 -14.59 14.09 -0.77
N PRO A 221 -15.85 14.54 -0.86
CA PRO A 221 -16.98 13.74 -1.35
C PRO A 221 -16.82 13.22 -2.80
N SER A 222 -16.16 13.96 -3.69
CA SER A 222 -15.89 13.51 -5.06
C SER A 222 -14.87 12.38 -5.08
N THR A 223 -13.83 12.46 -4.23
CA THR A 223 -12.83 11.40 -4.04
C THR A 223 -13.46 10.16 -3.43
N TYR A 224 -14.31 10.34 -2.40
CA TYR A 224 -15.09 9.25 -1.83
C TYR A 224 -15.91 8.52 -2.90
N THR A 225 -16.60 9.28 -3.74
CA THR A 225 -17.43 8.75 -4.83
C THR A 225 -16.57 8.04 -5.86
N TYR A 226 -15.47 8.65 -6.29
CA TYR A 226 -14.53 8.04 -7.23
C TYR A 226 -14.04 6.66 -6.74
N ILE A 227 -13.56 6.57 -5.50
CA ILE A 227 -13.07 5.30 -4.93
C ILE A 227 -14.19 4.26 -4.85
N SER A 228 -15.40 4.68 -4.48
CA SER A 228 -16.55 3.78 -4.40
C SER A 228 -16.90 3.09 -5.73
N LEU A 229 -16.56 3.73 -6.86
CA LEU A 229 -16.80 3.26 -8.23
C LEU A 229 -15.68 2.37 -8.79
N LEU A 230 -14.57 2.19 -8.07
CA LEU A 230 -13.43 1.38 -8.53
C LEU A 230 -13.66 -0.13 -8.43
N GLN A 231 -14.85 -0.58 -8.03
CA GLN A 231 -15.15 -1.97 -7.64
C GLN A 231 -15.46 -2.88 -8.82
#